data_AF-A0AAV7ZMD8-F1
#
_entry.id   AF-A0AAV7ZMD8-F1
#
_cell.length_a   1.000
_cell.length_b   1.000
_cell.length_c   1.000
_cell.angle_alpha   90.00
_cell.angle_beta   90.00
_cell.angle_gamma   90.00
#
_symmetry.space_group_name_H-M   'P 1'
#
loop_
_entity.id
_entity.type
_entity.pdbx_description
1 polymer ?
#
loop_
_entity_poly.entity_id
_entity_poly.type
_entity_poly.pdbx_seq_one_letter_code
_entity_poly.pdbx_strand_id
1 'polypeptide(L)'
;MSISYQSYRGNNERKGVDLGKYIQEKKSWENLPKQVKKKLGSAEQYKQKVQQFAFKHQLRSEGLVSMLFPKKKQYYQMVLDYSIARRKLFPYHLSDVVKALDITPFKFYIETLVQVMLDSSSYDSIPNFPANDIVRLLGIGRNQYIDMMNKIKRKSFSFFGKKKDKQIRELLPKKPIRPSSDMQAWFEVIHYPLNENEYNIELNNKEKLVYDHLVKNGPTFAYTLDYETIHQLYGRGHIYVKVSISAQDYIKFPPLEKFVMNKDATDHFDKFLYKLFVTHNERMTVEETAEILNEGLENVIQGFSLFCRLGIGKQINFTFLEPIHTSWDQKN
;
A
#
# COMPACT_ATOMS: atom_id res chain seq x y z
N MET A 1 15.44 -12.59 -14.56
CA MET A 1 15.00 -12.33 -15.95
C MET A 1 14.58 -10.88 -16.03
N SER A 2 15.33 -10.07 -16.77
CA SER A 2 15.21 -8.61 -16.79
C SER A 2 14.11 -8.21 -17.77
N ILE A 3 12.94 -7.80 -17.27
CA ILE A 3 11.91 -7.19 -18.10
C ILE A 3 12.30 -5.72 -18.30
N SER A 4 12.50 -5.35 -19.56
CA SER A 4 12.81 -3.98 -20.00
C SER A 4 11.71 -3.01 -19.58
N TYR A 5 12.06 -2.03 -18.73
CA TYR A 5 11.18 -1.00 -18.16
C TYR A 5 10.82 0.15 -19.13
N GLN A 6 11.07 0.01 -20.43
CA GLN A 6 10.82 1.07 -21.41
C GLN A 6 9.47 0.91 -22.12
N SER A 7 8.36 1.35 -21.51
CA SER A 7 7.17 1.76 -22.29
C SER A 7 6.08 2.59 -21.58
N TYR A 8 6.19 2.92 -20.29
CA TYR A 8 5.18 3.78 -19.65
C TYR A 8 5.62 5.25 -19.64
N ARG A 9 5.79 5.89 -20.81
CA ARG A 9 5.86 7.36 -20.88
C ARG A 9 4.43 7.91 -20.86
N GLY A 10 4.13 8.74 -19.85
CA GLY A 10 2.82 9.35 -19.66
C GLY A 10 2.61 10.45 -20.70
N ASN A 11 1.56 10.32 -21.51
CA ASN A 11 1.09 11.39 -22.37
C ASN A 11 0.22 12.36 -21.58
N ASN A 12 0.53 13.65 -21.73
CA ASN A 12 -0.17 14.81 -21.17
C ASN A 12 -1.71 14.71 -21.33
N GLU A 13 -2.42 14.82 -20.21
CA GLU A 13 -3.89 14.89 -20.14
C GLU A 13 -4.37 16.28 -20.63
N ARG A 14 -4.66 16.42 -21.93
CA ARG A 14 -5.51 17.50 -22.45
C ARG A 14 -6.95 16.99 -22.59
N LYS A 15 -7.90 17.60 -21.86
CA LYS A 15 -9.37 17.58 -22.04
C LYS A 15 -9.94 16.32 -22.73
N GLY A 16 -9.76 15.16 -22.11
CA GLY A 16 -10.36 13.90 -22.56
C GLY A 16 -11.76 13.66 -21.97
N VAL A 17 -12.54 12.76 -22.57
CA VAL A 17 -13.75 12.20 -21.93
C VAL A 17 -13.34 11.59 -20.59
N ASP A 18 -14.11 11.84 -19.53
CA ASP A 18 -13.93 11.10 -18.28
C ASP A 18 -14.38 9.64 -18.50
N LEU A 19 -13.39 8.80 -18.79
CA LEU A 19 -13.59 7.36 -18.99
C LEU A 19 -13.70 6.61 -17.66
N GLY A 20 -13.32 7.24 -16.54
CA GLY A 20 -13.27 6.59 -15.24
C GLY A 20 -14.63 6.04 -14.83
N LYS A 21 -15.68 6.84 -15.00
CA LYS A 21 -17.07 6.43 -14.75
C LYS A 21 -17.46 5.15 -15.52
N TYR A 22 -17.17 5.08 -16.82
CA TYR A 22 -17.54 3.90 -17.62
C TYR A 22 -16.74 2.65 -17.25
N ILE A 23 -15.48 2.83 -16.84
CA ILE A 23 -14.62 1.72 -16.39
C ILE A 23 -15.08 1.21 -15.03
N GLN A 24 -15.43 2.10 -14.10
CA GLN A 24 -16.01 1.76 -12.80
C GLN A 24 -17.37 1.06 -12.94
N GLU A 25 -18.20 1.50 -13.88
CA GLU A 25 -19.46 0.83 -14.27
C GLU A 25 -19.26 -0.47 -15.06
N LYS A 26 -18.00 -0.93 -15.24
CA LYS A 26 -17.64 -2.17 -15.95
C LYS A 26 -18.20 -2.26 -17.38
N LYS A 27 -18.39 -1.12 -18.05
CA LYS A 27 -18.96 -1.07 -19.41
C LYS A 27 -17.96 -1.55 -20.47
N SER A 28 -18.34 -2.59 -21.21
CA SER A 28 -17.58 -3.07 -22.38
C SER A 28 -17.60 -2.05 -23.51
N TRP A 29 -16.72 -2.23 -24.50
CA TRP A 29 -16.68 -1.36 -25.68
C TRP A 29 -18.05 -1.26 -26.33
N GLU A 30 -18.75 -2.37 -26.52
CA GLU A 30 -20.05 -2.49 -27.17
C GLU A 30 -21.12 -1.64 -26.47
N ASN A 31 -21.01 -1.49 -25.15
CA ASN A 31 -21.97 -0.78 -24.30
C ASN A 31 -21.61 0.69 -24.05
N LEU A 32 -20.53 1.19 -24.66
CA LEU A 32 -20.19 2.62 -24.58
C LEU A 32 -21.12 3.49 -25.44
N PRO A 33 -21.45 4.71 -24.99
CA PRO A 33 -22.20 5.67 -25.80
C PRO A 33 -21.50 5.97 -27.14
N LYS A 34 -22.29 6.15 -28.21
CA LYS A 34 -21.76 6.42 -29.57
C LYS A 34 -20.77 7.58 -29.62
N GLN A 35 -21.03 8.64 -28.84
CA GLN A 35 -20.14 9.81 -28.75
C GLN A 35 -18.78 9.47 -28.13
N VAL A 36 -18.76 8.59 -27.12
CA VAL A 36 -17.53 8.14 -26.45
C VAL A 36 -16.73 7.24 -27.37
N LYS A 37 -17.38 6.29 -28.06
CA LYS A 37 -16.74 5.45 -29.09
C LYS A 37 -16.09 6.29 -30.20
N LYS A 38 -16.78 7.31 -30.71
CA LYS A 38 -16.26 8.22 -31.74
C LYS A 38 -15.01 8.97 -31.29
N LYS A 39 -14.95 9.38 -30.01
CA LYS A 39 -13.78 10.06 -29.43
C LYS A 39 -12.62 9.10 -29.15
N LEU A 40 -12.92 7.86 -28.74
CA LEU A 40 -11.92 6.83 -28.46
C LEU A 40 -11.31 6.24 -29.72
N GLY A 41 -12.03 6.25 -30.84
CA GLY A 41 -11.57 5.78 -32.15
C GLY A 41 -11.74 4.27 -32.37
N SER A 42 -11.33 3.45 -31.40
CA SER A 42 -11.37 1.99 -31.55
C SER A 42 -11.52 1.24 -30.22
N ALA A 43 -11.97 -0.01 -30.30
CA ALA A 43 -11.99 -0.93 -29.16
C ALA A 43 -10.60 -1.13 -28.56
N GLU A 44 -9.56 -1.17 -29.41
CA GLU A 44 -8.18 -1.35 -28.96
C GLU A 44 -7.67 -0.15 -28.14
N GLN A 45 -7.96 1.07 -28.59
CA GLN A 45 -7.67 2.28 -27.81
C GLN A 45 -8.43 2.30 -26.48
N TYR A 46 -9.67 1.80 -26.45
CA TYR A 46 -10.39 1.64 -25.18
C TYR A 46 -9.70 0.64 -24.25
N LYS A 47 -9.27 -0.53 -24.74
CA LYS A 47 -8.52 -1.50 -23.93
C LYS A 47 -7.26 -0.91 -23.33
N GLN A 48 -6.47 -0.16 -24.12
CA GLN A 48 -5.28 0.55 -23.64
C GLN A 48 -5.62 1.57 -22.54
N LYS A 49 -6.75 2.29 -22.67
CA LYS A 49 -7.22 3.23 -21.65
C LYS A 49 -7.68 2.51 -20.38
N VAL A 50 -8.39 1.38 -20.50
CA VAL A 50 -8.78 0.54 -19.36
C VAL A 50 -7.53 0.03 -18.64
N GLN A 51 -6.52 -0.44 -19.36
CA GLN A 51 -5.25 -0.88 -18.78
C GLN A 51 -4.54 0.25 -18.02
N GLN A 52 -4.39 1.42 -18.64
CA GLN A 52 -3.78 2.59 -18.01
C GLN A 52 -4.54 3.00 -16.75
N PHE A 53 -5.87 3.01 -16.81
CA PHE A 53 -6.73 3.32 -15.67
C PHE A 53 -6.58 2.27 -14.56
N ALA A 54 -6.57 0.98 -14.90
CA ALA A 54 -6.43 -0.12 -13.95
C ALA A 54 -5.11 -0.05 -13.17
N PHE A 55 -3.99 0.23 -13.84
CA PHE A 55 -2.70 0.39 -13.17
C PHE A 55 -2.63 1.69 -12.36
N LYS A 56 -3.14 2.80 -12.90
CA LYS A 56 -3.17 4.11 -12.21
C LYS A 56 -3.97 4.03 -10.91
N HIS A 57 -5.06 3.27 -10.87
CA HIS A 57 -5.95 3.15 -9.70
C HIS A 57 -5.78 1.83 -8.95
N GLN A 58 -4.77 1.02 -9.29
CA GLN A 58 -4.49 -0.27 -8.65
C GLN A 58 -5.77 -1.13 -8.51
N LEU A 59 -6.52 -1.28 -9.61
CA LEU A 59 -7.82 -1.95 -9.58
C LEU A 59 -7.69 -3.45 -9.31
N ARG A 60 -8.71 -4.02 -8.68
CA ARG A 60 -8.86 -5.47 -8.55
C ARG A 60 -9.09 -6.13 -9.90
N SER A 61 -8.62 -7.36 -10.06
CA SER A 61 -8.80 -8.15 -11.29
C SER A 61 -10.23 -8.67 -11.42
N GLU A 62 -11.16 -7.79 -11.78
CA GLU A 62 -12.59 -8.08 -11.94
C GLU A 62 -13.17 -7.40 -13.19
N GLY A 63 -14.31 -7.90 -13.68
CA GLY A 63 -15.01 -7.35 -14.84
C GLY A 63 -14.09 -7.17 -16.05
N LEU A 64 -14.00 -5.93 -16.54
CA LEU A 64 -13.13 -5.54 -17.67
C LEU A 64 -11.67 -5.92 -17.44
N VAL A 65 -11.16 -5.75 -16.22
CA VAL A 65 -9.74 -6.01 -15.91
C VAL A 65 -9.45 -7.50 -16.01
N SER A 66 -10.30 -8.37 -15.46
CA SER A 66 -10.11 -9.83 -15.57
C SER A 66 -10.23 -10.34 -17.00
N MET A 67 -11.04 -9.69 -17.85
CA MET A 67 -11.14 -10.04 -19.27
C MET A 67 -9.88 -9.64 -20.05
N LEU A 68 -9.27 -8.50 -19.72
CA LEU A 68 -8.02 -8.05 -20.33
C LEU A 68 -6.79 -8.83 -19.82
N PHE A 69 -6.83 -9.27 -18.56
CA PHE A 69 -5.74 -9.99 -17.92
C PHE A 69 -6.22 -11.30 -17.28
N PRO A 70 -6.39 -12.38 -18.07
CA PRO A 70 -6.87 -13.67 -17.55
C PRO A 70 -5.96 -14.26 -16.46
N LYS A 71 -4.65 -13.99 -16.53
CA LYS A 71 -3.66 -14.45 -15.56
C LYS A 71 -3.56 -13.47 -14.38
N LYS A 72 -4.41 -13.65 -13.35
CA LYS A 72 -4.48 -12.78 -12.16
C LYS A 72 -3.11 -12.50 -11.51
N LYS A 73 -2.27 -13.54 -11.33
CA LYS A 73 -0.94 -13.41 -10.72
C LYS A 73 -0.06 -12.44 -11.51
N GLN A 74 -0.06 -12.56 -12.84
CA GLN A 74 0.71 -11.70 -13.74
C GLN A 74 0.17 -10.26 -13.73
N TYR A 75 -1.16 -10.08 -13.70
CA TYR A 75 -1.77 -8.76 -13.60
C TYR A 75 -1.31 -8.01 -12.34
N TYR A 76 -1.40 -8.65 -11.17
CA TYR A 76 -1.00 -8.01 -9.93
C TYR A 76 0.51 -7.72 -9.88
N GLN A 77 1.35 -8.57 -10.48
CA GLN A 77 2.76 -8.23 -10.67
C GLN A 77 2.94 -6.96 -11.50
N MET A 78 2.23 -6.82 -12.62
CA MET A 78 2.28 -5.60 -13.45
C MET A 78 1.77 -4.36 -12.72
N VAL A 79 0.75 -4.50 -11.86
CA VAL A 79 0.27 -3.40 -11.00
C VAL A 79 1.35 -2.97 -10.03
N LEU A 80 2.06 -3.91 -9.39
CA LEU A 80 3.16 -3.60 -8.47
C LEU A 80 4.35 -2.96 -9.18
N ASP A 81 4.78 -3.50 -10.32
CA ASP A 81 5.88 -2.94 -11.12
C ASP A 81 5.57 -1.52 -11.58
N TYR A 82 4.34 -1.27 -12.05
CA TYR A 82 3.86 0.07 -12.39
C TYR A 82 3.85 0.99 -11.16
N SER A 83 3.39 0.49 -10.02
CA SER A 83 3.32 1.26 -8.78
C SER A 83 4.72 1.67 -8.28
N ILE A 84 5.71 0.76 -8.32
CA ILE A 84 7.12 1.04 -8.01
C ILE A 84 7.67 2.11 -8.95
N ALA A 85 7.52 1.92 -10.26
CA ALA A 85 8.02 2.85 -11.27
C ALA A 85 7.40 4.26 -11.15
N ARG A 86 6.17 4.34 -10.62
CA ARG A 86 5.44 5.59 -10.40
C ARG A 86 5.48 6.08 -8.95
N ARG A 87 6.23 5.40 -8.07
CA ARG A 87 6.37 5.72 -6.64
C ARG A 87 5.01 5.83 -5.94
N LYS A 88 4.06 5.01 -6.34
CA LYS A 88 2.73 4.94 -5.73
C LYS A 88 2.81 4.24 -4.39
N LEU A 89 1.78 4.47 -3.59
CA LEU A 89 1.57 3.75 -2.34
C LEU A 89 1.45 2.25 -2.62
N PHE A 90 1.94 1.43 -1.69
CA PHE A 90 1.65 0.01 -1.69
C PHE A 90 0.13 -0.22 -1.65
N PRO A 91 -0.43 -1.07 -2.52
CA PRO A 91 -1.88 -1.27 -2.62
C PRO A 91 -2.41 -2.12 -1.46
N TYR A 92 -2.57 -1.52 -0.28
CA TYR A 92 -3.02 -2.23 0.94
C TYR A 92 -4.41 -2.86 0.79
N HIS A 93 -5.30 -2.26 -0.01
CA HIS A 93 -6.60 -2.81 -0.37
C HIS A 93 -6.51 -4.09 -1.22
N LEU A 94 -5.36 -4.37 -1.83
CA LEU A 94 -5.07 -5.61 -2.57
C LEU A 94 -4.18 -6.57 -1.76
N SER A 95 -3.98 -6.34 -0.45
CA SER A 95 -3.08 -7.16 0.38
C SER A 95 -3.44 -8.65 0.39
N ASP A 96 -4.73 -8.98 0.28
CA ASP A 96 -5.26 -10.34 0.19
C ASP A 96 -4.79 -11.12 -1.05
N VAL A 97 -4.59 -10.43 -2.17
CA VAL A 97 -4.11 -11.02 -3.44
C VAL A 97 -2.61 -10.83 -3.65
N VAL A 98 -2.03 -9.73 -3.15
CA VAL A 98 -0.60 -9.44 -3.27
C VAL A 98 0.25 -10.36 -2.38
N LYS A 99 -0.28 -10.84 -1.25
CA LYS A 99 0.42 -11.84 -0.43
C LYS A 99 0.77 -13.12 -1.19
N ALA A 100 -0.03 -13.50 -2.20
CA ALA A 100 0.25 -14.65 -3.06
C ALA A 100 1.44 -14.44 -4.03
N LEU A 101 1.98 -13.22 -4.09
CA LEU A 101 3.19 -12.86 -4.84
C LEU A 101 4.45 -12.85 -3.98
N ASP A 102 4.37 -13.14 -2.68
CA ASP A 102 5.47 -12.99 -1.72
C ASP A 102 6.05 -11.55 -1.70
N ILE A 103 5.21 -10.55 -1.97
CA ILE A 103 5.59 -9.14 -1.88
C ILE A 103 4.99 -8.53 -0.62
N THR A 104 5.87 -8.17 0.31
CA THR A 104 5.50 -7.39 1.50
C THR A 104 5.62 -5.88 1.20
N PRO A 105 4.95 -5.01 1.98
CA PRO A 105 5.16 -3.56 1.88
C PRO A 105 6.64 -3.17 2.01
N PHE A 106 7.38 -3.84 2.90
CA PHE A 106 8.82 -3.65 3.04
C PHE A 106 9.58 -3.94 1.74
N LYS A 107 9.38 -5.12 1.14
CA LYS A 107 10.01 -5.48 -0.15
C LYS A 107 9.65 -4.47 -1.24
N PHE A 108 8.39 -4.06 -1.31
CA PHE A 108 7.91 -3.06 -2.27
C PHE A 108 8.63 -1.70 -2.14
N TYR A 109 8.79 -1.19 -0.92
CA TYR A 109 9.44 0.10 -0.70
C TYR A 109 10.95 0.06 -0.81
N ILE A 110 11.59 -1.10 -0.56
CA ILE A 110 12.99 -1.33 -0.92
C ILE A 110 13.17 -1.14 -2.43
N GLU A 111 12.36 -1.82 -3.25
CA GLU A 111 12.42 -1.68 -4.72
C GLU A 111 12.12 -0.25 -5.19
N THR A 112 11.15 0.42 -4.55
CA THR A 112 10.83 1.83 -4.82
C THR A 112 12.03 2.74 -4.57
N LEU A 113 12.71 2.61 -3.43
CA LEU A 113 13.91 3.40 -3.15
C LEU A 113 15.08 3.06 -4.07
N VAL A 114 15.29 1.77 -4.39
CA VAL A 114 16.30 1.35 -5.37
C VAL A 114 16.07 2.08 -6.69
N GLN A 115 14.84 2.08 -7.20
CA GLN A 115 14.49 2.77 -8.44
C GLN A 115 14.76 4.28 -8.35
N VAL A 116 14.31 4.94 -7.28
CA VAL A 116 14.55 6.38 -7.06
C VAL A 116 16.05 6.72 -7.05
N MET A 117 16.88 5.89 -6.40
CA MET A 117 18.35 6.07 -6.32
C MET A 117 19.06 5.77 -7.64
N LEU A 118 18.62 4.74 -8.38
CA LEU A 118 19.13 4.43 -9.71
C LEU A 118 18.88 5.60 -10.67
N ASP A 119 17.66 6.13 -10.65
CA ASP A 119 17.23 7.31 -11.41
C ASP A 119 17.87 8.62 -10.93
N SER A 120 18.60 8.59 -9.81
CA SER A 120 19.23 9.75 -9.17
C SER A 120 18.24 10.89 -8.90
N SER A 121 16.99 10.54 -8.63
CA SER A 121 15.92 11.49 -8.33
C SER A 121 16.02 12.00 -6.89
N SER A 122 15.51 13.20 -6.61
CA SER A 122 15.39 13.70 -5.22
C SER A 122 14.41 12.84 -4.41
N TYR A 123 14.62 12.72 -3.10
CA TYR A 123 13.63 12.11 -2.20
C TYR A 123 12.26 12.81 -2.29
N ASP A 124 12.25 14.12 -2.55
CA ASP A 124 11.00 14.92 -2.67
C ASP A 124 10.15 14.55 -3.89
N SER A 125 10.67 13.70 -4.76
CA SER A 125 9.91 13.17 -5.89
C SER A 125 9.06 11.95 -5.53
N ILE A 126 9.09 11.52 -4.26
CA ILE A 126 8.24 10.51 -3.67
C ILE A 126 7.02 11.23 -3.06
N PRO A 127 5.77 10.81 -3.35
CA PRO A 127 4.58 11.40 -2.75
C PRO A 127 4.52 11.19 -1.22
N ASN A 128 3.68 11.97 -0.51
CA ASN A 128 3.73 12.04 0.95
C ASN A 128 3.40 10.71 1.65
N PHE A 129 2.37 10.00 1.17
CA PHE A 129 1.95 8.74 1.79
C PHE A 129 2.97 7.61 1.58
N PRO A 130 3.49 7.38 0.36
CA PRO A 130 4.65 6.51 0.14
C PRO A 130 5.87 6.90 0.98
N ALA A 131 6.17 8.20 1.12
CA ALA A 131 7.29 8.67 1.95
C ALA A 131 7.06 8.34 3.45
N ASN A 132 5.83 8.51 3.95
CA ASN A 132 5.47 8.12 5.31
C ASN A 132 5.67 6.61 5.52
N ASP A 133 5.21 5.77 4.60
CA ASP A 133 5.46 4.32 4.63
C ASP A 133 6.95 3.98 4.62
N ILE A 134 7.75 4.65 3.78
CA ILE A 134 9.20 4.44 3.71
C ILE A 134 9.85 4.78 5.05
N VAL A 135 9.47 5.89 5.70
CA VAL A 135 9.99 6.24 7.03
C VAL A 135 9.54 5.19 8.04
N ARG A 136 8.27 4.80 8.05
CA ARG A 136 7.71 3.84 9.00
C ARG A 136 8.38 2.46 8.89
N LEU A 137 8.52 1.95 7.67
CA LEU A 137 9.01 0.59 7.42
C LEU A 137 10.53 0.51 7.33
N LEU A 138 11.18 1.53 6.78
CA LEU A 138 12.63 1.51 6.48
C LEU A 138 13.45 2.48 7.34
N GLY A 139 12.81 3.45 8.02
CA GLY A 139 13.49 4.53 8.75
C GLY A 139 14.24 5.51 7.85
N ILE A 140 13.90 5.55 6.57
CA ILE A 140 14.61 6.39 5.60
C ILE A 140 13.78 7.64 5.33
N GLY A 141 14.06 8.69 6.08
CA GLY A 141 13.62 10.04 5.76
C GLY A 141 14.51 10.70 4.70
N ARG A 142 14.17 11.94 4.37
CA ARG A 142 14.92 12.77 3.40
C ARG A 142 16.41 12.85 3.74
N ASN A 143 16.76 13.08 5.00
CA ASN A 143 18.16 13.23 5.42
C ASN A 143 18.94 11.92 5.30
N GLN A 144 18.36 10.81 5.76
CA GLN A 144 18.96 9.48 5.62
C GLN A 144 19.19 9.12 4.14
N TYR A 145 18.23 9.44 3.28
CA TYR A 145 18.35 9.26 1.84
C TYR A 145 19.51 10.08 1.25
N ILE A 146 19.59 11.38 1.58
CA ILE A 146 20.66 12.28 1.10
C ILE A 146 22.03 11.74 1.51
N ASP A 147 22.19 11.32 2.75
CA ASP A 147 23.44 10.76 3.27
C ASP A 147 23.84 9.49 2.52
N MET A 148 22.89 8.59 2.24
CA MET A 148 23.13 7.40 1.43
C MET A 148 23.55 7.75 0.00
N MET A 149 22.86 8.69 -0.65
CA MET A 149 23.21 9.13 -2.01
C MET A 149 24.61 9.76 -2.06
N ASN A 150 24.98 10.53 -1.04
CA ASN A 150 26.33 11.08 -0.93
C ASN A 150 27.39 10.00 -0.70
N LYS A 151 27.08 8.92 0.04
CA LYS A 151 27.97 7.75 0.17
C LYS A 151 28.14 7.02 -1.17
N ILE A 152 27.07 6.84 -1.93
CA ILE A 152 27.10 6.18 -3.25
C ILE A 152 27.95 7.00 -4.23
N LYS A 153 27.73 8.32 -4.31
CA LYS A 153 28.51 9.23 -5.17
C LYS A 153 30.01 9.19 -4.85
N ARG A 154 30.38 9.18 -3.56
CA ARG A 154 31.79 9.10 -3.13
C ARG A 154 32.47 7.77 -3.45
N LYS A 155 31.72 6.66 -3.45
CA LYS A 155 32.26 5.32 -3.75
C LYS A 155 32.26 4.96 -5.24
N SER A 156 31.61 5.77 -6.09
CA SER A 156 31.39 5.42 -7.50
C SER A 156 32.31 6.19 -8.43
N PHE A 157 33.41 5.54 -8.85
CA PHE A 157 34.20 5.95 -10.03
C PHE A 157 33.75 5.22 -11.32
N SER A 158 32.71 4.37 -11.28
CA SER A 158 32.35 3.48 -12.40
C SER A 158 30.85 3.49 -12.69
N PHE A 159 30.49 4.00 -13.87
CA PHE A 159 29.15 4.23 -14.40
C PHE A 159 28.39 2.95 -14.85
N PHE A 160 28.73 1.75 -14.38
CA PHE A 160 28.00 0.52 -14.77
C PHE A 160 26.83 0.21 -13.82
N GLY A 161 25.60 0.28 -14.36
CA GLY A 161 24.35 0.18 -13.60
C GLY A 161 24.19 -1.05 -12.68
N LYS A 162 24.72 -2.23 -13.07
CA LYS A 162 24.66 -3.44 -12.23
C LYS A 162 25.48 -3.33 -10.94
N LYS A 163 26.61 -2.60 -10.95
CA LYS A 163 27.40 -2.35 -9.73
C LYS A 163 26.71 -1.33 -8.82
N LYS A 164 26.03 -0.33 -9.41
CA LYS A 164 25.27 0.69 -8.67
C LYS A 164 24.10 0.07 -7.90
N ASP A 165 23.32 -0.81 -8.53
CA ASP A 165 22.20 -1.51 -7.88
C ASP A 165 22.67 -2.29 -6.64
N LYS A 166 23.73 -3.10 -6.77
CA LYS A 166 24.30 -3.85 -5.64
C LYS A 166 24.73 -2.93 -4.48
N GLN A 167 25.43 -1.85 -4.79
CA GLN A 167 25.86 -0.88 -3.77
C GLN A 167 24.69 -0.19 -3.06
N ILE A 168 23.62 0.13 -3.80
CA ILE A 168 22.40 0.70 -3.20
C ILE A 168 21.79 -0.30 -2.22
N ARG A 169 21.59 -1.55 -2.65
CA ARG A 169 20.99 -2.61 -1.84
C ARG A 169 21.80 -2.94 -0.59
N GLU A 170 23.12 -2.81 -0.65
CA GLU A 170 24.00 -2.96 0.53
C GLU A 170 23.81 -1.87 1.58
N LEU A 171 23.38 -0.66 1.17
CA LEU A 171 23.12 0.46 2.08
C LEU A 171 21.69 0.47 2.64
N LEU A 172 20.76 -0.24 1.98
CA LEU A 172 19.37 -0.30 2.40
C LEU A 172 19.18 -1.31 3.55
N PRO A 173 18.18 -1.09 4.43
CA PRO A 173 17.80 -2.05 5.47
C PRO A 173 17.47 -3.42 4.88
N LYS A 174 17.88 -4.47 5.61
CA LYS A 174 17.56 -5.87 5.25
C LYS A 174 16.31 -6.39 5.96
N LYS A 175 15.86 -5.69 7.00
CA LYS A 175 14.68 -6.00 7.79
C LYS A 175 13.90 -4.71 8.03
N PRO A 176 12.57 -4.77 8.12
CA PRO A 176 11.76 -3.66 8.57
C PRO A 176 12.27 -3.12 9.90
N ILE A 177 12.20 -1.81 10.09
CA ILE A 177 12.34 -1.24 11.43
C ILE A 177 11.17 -1.76 12.26
N ARG A 178 11.45 -2.24 13.47
CA ARG A 178 10.40 -2.66 14.40
C ARG A 178 9.47 -1.47 14.63
N PRO A 179 8.22 -1.52 14.18
CA PRO A 179 7.28 -0.47 14.50
C PRO A 179 6.78 -0.77 15.90
N SER A 180 7.43 -0.27 16.94
CA SER A 180 6.93 -0.43 18.32
C SER A 180 5.65 0.38 18.58
N SER A 181 5.04 1.00 17.56
CA SER A 181 3.93 1.94 17.73
C SER A 181 2.80 1.88 16.69
N ASP A 182 2.93 1.09 15.61
CA ASP A 182 2.02 1.25 14.46
C ASP A 182 0.94 0.18 14.38
N MET A 183 1.16 -0.99 15.00
CA MET A 183 0.13 -2.01 15.12
C MET A 183 -0.77 -1.67 16.30
N GLN A 184 -1.99 -1.23 16.00
CA GLN A 184 -2.98 -0.95 17.04
C GLN A 184 -3.61 -2.25 17.53
N ALA A 185 -4.00 -2.29 18.80
CA ALA A 185 -4.59 -3.46 19.46
C ALA A 185 -5.80 -4.06 18.72
N TRP A 186 -6.61 -3.22 18.08
CA TRP A 186 -7.80 -3.64 17.34
C TRP A 186 -7.54 -4.15 15.91
N PHE A 187 -6.29 -4.12 15.43
CA PHE A 187 -5.98 -4.67 14.11
C PHE A 187 -6.13 -6.19 14.09
N GLU A 188 -6.51 -6.74 12.94
CA GLU A 188 -6.53 -8.19 12.73
C GLU A 188 -5.17 -8.67 12.21
N VAL A 189 -4.61 -9.68 12.86
CA VAL A 189 -3.39 -10.38 12.47
C VAL A 189 -3.75 -11.59 11.62
N ILE A 190 -3.03 -11.80 10.53
CA ILE A 190 -3.23 -12.90 9.57
C ILE A 190 -1.90 -13.58 9.30
N HIS A 191 -1.85 -14.92 9.33
CA HIS A 191 -0.61 -15.65 9.01
C HIS A 191 -0.20 -15.50 7.53
N TYR A 192 1.11 -15.56 7.29
CA TYR A 192 1.69 -15.81 5.98
C TYR A 192 2.02 -17.31 5.84
N PRO A 193 1.67 -17.98 4.73
CA PRO A 193 2.01 -19.38 4.56
C PRO A 193 3.54 -19.59 4.53
N LEU A 194 4.04 -20.38 5.48
CA LEU A 194 5.42 -20.84 5.55
C LEU A 194 5.53 -22.29 5.07
N ASN A 195 6.65 -22.62 4.43
CA ASN A 195 7.01 -24.02 4.23
C ASN A 195 7.56 -24.64 5.52
N GLU A 196 7.69 -25.97 5.54
CA GLU A 196 8.09 -26.71 6.74
C GLU A 196 9.47 -26.31 7.27
N ASN A 197 10.41 -26.00 6.37
CA ASN A 197 11.76 -25.56 6.77
C ASN A 197 11.72 -24.16 7.38
N GLU A 198 11.00 -23.22 6.76
CA GLU A 198 10.80 -21.87 7.30
C GLU A 198 10.15 -21.93 8.68
N TYR A 199 9.08 -22.70 8.83
CA TYR A 199 8.40 -22.89 10.11
C TYR A 199 9.33 -23.43 11.19
N ASN A 200 10.14 -24.43 10.87
CA ASN A 200 11.01 -25.09 11.85
C ASN A 200 12.25 -24.28 12.22
N ILE A 201 12.85 -23.59 11.26
CA ILE A 201 14.13 -22.86 11.44
C ILE A 201 13.88 -21.44 11.92
N GLU A 202 12.84 -20.77 11.41
CA GLU A 202 12.65 -19.34 11.66
C GLU A 202 11.81 -19.08 12.91
N LEU A 203 10.90 -19.95 13.31
CA LEU A 203 10.01 -19.70 14.45
C LEU A 203 10.51 -20.32 15.76
N ASN A 204 10.50 -19.54 16.84
CA ASN A 204 10.66 -20.05 18.19
C ASN A 204 9.34 -20.65 18.74
N ASN A 205 9.37 -21.31 19.90
CA ASN A 205 8.19 -21.98 20.46
C ASN A 205 7.00 -21.06 20.70
N LYS A 206 7.21 -19.82 21.17
CA LYS A 206 6.11 -18.84 21.38
C LYS A 206 5.50 -18.42 20.05
N GLU A 207 6.34 -18.18 19.07
CA GLU A 207 5.94 -17.79 17.71
C GLU A 207 5.19 -18.91 16.99
N LYS A 208 5.61 -20.17 17.16
CA LYS A 208 4.90 -21.35 16.65
C LYS A 208 3.48 -21.42 17.21
N LEU A 209 3.30 -21.23 18.52
CA LEU A 209 1.97 -21.23 19.14
C LEU A 209 1.03 -20.17 18.54
N VAL A 210 1.52 -18.94 18.38
CA VAL A 210 0.75 -17.86 17.75
C VAL A 210 0.47 -18.17 16.28
N TYR A 211 1.48 -18.64 15.54
CA TYR A 211 1.34 -18.98 14.13
C TYR A 211 0.31 -20.11 13.92
N ASP A 212 0.39 -21.20 14.69
CA ASP A 212 -0.52 -22.33 14.60
C ASP A 212 -1.96 -21.93 14.96
N HIS A 213 -2.11 -21.03 15.95
CA HIS A 213 -3.40 -20.42 16.29
C HIS A 213 -4.00 -19.68 15.08
N LEU A 214 -3.21 -18.83 14.41
CA LEU A 214 -3.64 -18.07 13.24
C LEU A 214 -3.92 -18.95 12.01
N VAL A 215 -3.23 -20.08 11.87
CA VAL A 215 -3.51 -21.07 10.82
C VAL A 215 -4.83 -21.79 11.08
N LYS A 216 -5.08 -22.18 12.34
CA LYS A 216 -6.27 -22.94 12.75
C LYS A 216 -7.54 -22.08 12.79
N ASN A 217 -7.47 -20.90 13.38
CA ASN A 217 -8.64 -20.06 13.68
C ASN A 217 -8.83 -18.92 12.66
N GLY A 218 -7.81 -18.62 11.86
CA GLY A 218 -7.84 -17.53 10.88
C GLY A 218 -7.47 -16.16 11.48
N PRO A 219 -7.92 -15.05 10.86
CA PRO A 219 -7.65 -13.71 11.35
C PRO A 219 -8.05 -13.54 12.83
N THR A 220 -7.14 -12.98 13.62
CA THR A 220 -7.32 -12.82 15.08
C THR A 220 -6.94 -11.40 15.47
N PHE A 221 -7.66 -10.78 16.40
CA PHE A 221 -7.32 -9.44 16.86
C PHE A 221 -5.96 -9.40 17.58
N ALA A 222 -5.18 -8.36 17.32
CA ALA A 222 -3.82 -8.23 17.87
C ALA A 222 -3.84 -8.22 19.41
N TYR A 223 -4.85 -7.58 20.03
CA TYR A 223 -4.97 -7.44 21.48
C TYR A 223 -5.08 -8.76 22.25
N THR A 224 -5.47 -9.86 21.60
CA THR A 224 -5.59 -11.18 22.25
C THR A 224 -4.30 -11.98 22.18
N LEU A 225 -3.33 -11.51 21.39
CA LEU A 225 -2.05 -12.16 21.15
C LEU A 225 -0.92 -11.44 21.89
N ASP A 226 0.18 -12.15 22.16
CA ASP A 226 1.34 -11.54 22.79
C ASP A 226 1.98 -10.45 21.90
N TYR A 227 2.05 -9.23 22.42
CA TYR A 227 2.54 -8.04 21.74
C TYR A 227 3.93 -8.26 21.10
N GLU A 228 4.92 -8.73 21.87
CA GLU A 228 6.29 -8.89 21.35
C GLU A 228 6.36 -9.98 20.28
N THR A 229 5.63 -11.09 20.48
CA THR A 229 5.60 -12.21 19.54
C THR A 229 5.03 -11.79 18.18
N ILE A 230 3.89 -11.09 18.15
CA ILE A 230 3.32 -10.63 16.87
C ILE A 230 4.20 -9.57 16.20
N HIS A 231 4.85 -8.68 16.94
CA HIS A 231 5.75 -7.69 16.35
C HIS A 231 7.01 -8.35 15.74
N GLN A 232 7.53 -9.40 16.36
CA GLN A 232 8.65 -10.18 15.84
C GLN A 232 8.26 -10.96 14.57
N LEU A 233 7.08 -11.59 14.56
CA LEU A 233 6.53 -12.25 13.38
C LEU A 233 6.29 -11.26 12.23
N TYR A 234 5.73 -10.08 12.53
CA TYR A 234 5.47 -9.04 11.54
C TYR A 234 6.77 -8.51 10.94
N GLY A 235 7.78 -8.25 11.78
CA GLY A 235 9.10 -7.79 11.36
C GLY A 235 9.84 -8.80 10.46
N ARG A 236 9.45 -10.08 10.48
CA ARG A 236 10.00 -11.12 9.60
C ARG A 236 9.08 -11.50 8.45
N GLY A 237 7.91 -10.87 8.34
CA GLY A 237 6.95 -11.10 7.28
C GLY A 237 6.17 -12.42 7.40
N HIS A 238 6.14 -13.03 8.59
CA HIS A 238 5.38 -14.26 8.85
C HIS A 238 3.91 -14.00 9.18
N ILE A 239 3.56 -12.73 9.42
CA ILE A 239 2.17 -12.27 9.56
C ILE A 239 1.96 -10.96 8.80
N TYR A 240 0.70 -10.66 8.50
CA TYR A 240 0.23 -9.38 8.01
C TYR A 240 -0.83 -8.81 8.94
N VAL A 241 -1.06 -7.50 8.80
CA VAL A 241 -2.12 -6.81 9.52
C VAL A 241 -3.19 -6.31 8.56
N LYS A 242 -4.43 -6.64 8.89
CA LYS A 242 -5.64 -6.12 8.27
C LYS A 242 -6.26 -5.08 9.21
N VAL A 243 -6.62 -3.94 8.62
CA VAL A 243 -7.18 -2.79 9.34
C VAL A 243 -8.62 -2.66 8.85
N SER A 244 -9.54 -3.28 9.56
CA SER A 244 -10.95 -3.40 9.15
C SER A 244 -11.76 -2.21 9.64
N ILE A 245 -12.30 -1.45 8.70
CA ILE A 245 -13.15 -0.30 8.99
C ILE A 245 -14.57 -0.63 8.54
N SER A 246 -15.53 -0.38 9.42
CA SER A 246 -16.97 -0.47 9.19
C SER A 246 -17.56 0.89 8.82
N ALA A 247 -18.72 0.89 8.15
CA ALA A 247 -19.49 2.08 7.82
C ALA A 247 -19.88 2.90 9.06
N GLN A 248 -20.08 2.23 10.20
CA GLN A 248 -20.52 2.84 11.46
C GLN A 248 -19.36 3.20 12.40
N ASP A 249 -18.11 3.07 11.95
CA ASP A 249 -16.96 3.44 12.77
C ASP A 249 -16.78 4.94 12.86
N TYR A 250 -16.25 5.38 14.01
CA TYR A 250 -15.82 6.75 14.24
C TYR A 250 -14.29 6.79 14.25
N ILE A 251 -13.71 7.65 13.42
CA ILE A 251 -12.27 7.78 13.26
C ILE A 251 -11.82 9.13 13.81
N LYS A 252 -10.83 9.10 14.68
CA LYS A 252 -10.18 10.30 15.18
C LYS A 252 -8.85 10.50 14.49
N PHE A 253 -8.60 11.71 14.02
CA PHE A 253 -7.27 12.15 13.63
C PHE A 253 -6.63 12.89 14.83
N PRO A 254 -5.53 12.38 15.42
CA PRO A 254 -4.79 13.11 16.44
C PRO A 254 -4.16 14.37 15.82
N PRO A 255 -3.77 15.36 16.65
CA PRO A 255 -3.08 16.55 16.16
C PRO A 255 -1.86 16.14 15.32
N LEU A 256 -1.81 16.59 14.06
CA LEU A 256 -0.73 16.26 13.14
C LEU A 256 0.54 17.01 13.51
N GLU A 257 1.25 16.59 14.57
CA GLU A 257 2.50 17.25 14.96
C GLU A 257 3.62 17.06 13.93
N LYS A 258 3.54 16.00 13.09
CA LYS A 258 4.64 15.59 12.20
C LYS A 258 4.21 15.16 10.79
N PHE A 259 2.92 15.23 10.44
CA PHE A 259 2.44 14.83 9.13
C PHE A 259 1.97 16.04 8.33
N VAL A 260 2.68 16.34 7.24
CA VAL A 260 2.33 17.40 6.30
C VAL A 260 1.79 16.76 5.04
N MET A 261 0.51 17.00 4.74
CA MET A 261 -0.08 16.61 3.47
C MET A 261 0.07 17.75 2.46
N ASN A 262 0.68 17.44 1.32
CA ASN A 262 0.74 18.38 0.20
C ASN A 262 -0.63 18.48 -0.48
N LYS A 263 -1.24 19.67 -0.43
CA LYS A 263 -2.50 20.00 -1.10
C LYS A 263 -2.40 19.90 -2.63
N ASP A 264 -1.21 20.11 -3.20
CA ASP A 264 -0.95 20.09 -4.64
C ASP A 264 -0.47 18.72 -5.14
N ALA A 265 -0.81 17.65 -4.42
CA ALA A 265 -0.46 16.29 -4.83
C ALA A 265 -0.93 16.00 -6.25
N THR A 266 -0.06 15.44 -7.09
CA THR A 266 -0.40 15.12 -8.49
C THR A 266 -1.13 13.77 -8.63
N ASP A 267 -1.05 12.91 -7.60
CA ASP A 267 -1.69 11.60 -7.59
C ASP A 267 -3.18 11.71 -7.20
N HIS A 268 -4.03 10.96 -7.90
CA HIS A 268 -5.48 10.97 -7.67
C HIS A 268 -5.84 10.49 -6.26
N PHE A 269 -5.15 9.45 -5.78
CA PHE A 269 -5.43 8.87 -4.47
C PHE A 269 -4.97 9.80 -3.34
N ASP A 270 -3.80 10.43 -3.47
CA ASP A 270 -3.34 11.45 -2.51
C ASP A 270 -4.33 12.62 -2.40
N LYS A 271 -4.89 13.10 -3.52
CA LYS A 271 -5.93 14.14 -3.52
C LYS A 271 -7.20 13.69 -2.82
N PHE A 272 -7.63 12.45 -3.07
CA PHE A 272 -8.78 11.87 -2.38
C PHE A 272 -8.54 11.78 -0.88
N LEU A 273 -7.38 11.28 -0.45
CA LEU A 273 -7.01 11.20 0.97
C LEU A 273 -6.96 12.59 1.62
N TYR A 274 -6.45 13.61 0.91
CA TYR A 274 -6.48 14.99 1.40
C TYR A 274 -7.92 15.47 1.61
N LYS A 275 -8.80 15.26 0.62
CA LYS A 275 -10.22 15.63 0.71
C LYS A 275 -10.88 14.91 1.90
N LEU A 276 -10.64 13.60 2.04
CA LEU A 276 -11.12 12.79 3.15
C LEU A 276 -10.67 13.35 4.50
N PHE A 277 -9.38 13.67 4.64
CA PHE A 277 -8.82 14.22 5.86
C PHE A 277 -9.46 15.56 6.26
N VAL A 278 -9.67 16.47 5.30
CA VAL A 278 -10.16 17.84 5.59
C VAL A 278 -11.68 17.86 5.82
N THR A 279 -12.43 16.93 5.21
CA THR A 279 -13.89 16.86 5.33
C THR A 279 -14.34 16.14 6.60
N HIS A 280 -13.60 15.13 7.04
CA HIS A 280 -14.01 14.30 8.17
C HIS A 280 -13.82 15.00 9.53
N ASN A 281 -14.65 14.63 10.51
CA ASN A 281 -14.42 14.94 11.92
C ASN A 281 -14.81 13.74 12.80
N GLU A 282 -14.30 13.70 14.03
CA GLU A 282 -14.43 12.56 14.95
C GLU A 282 -15.86 12.25 15.42
N ARG A 283 -16.85 13.09 15.07
CA ARG A 283 -18.27 12.90 15.42
C ARG A 283 -19.10 12.34 14.27
N MET A 284 -18.48 12.06 13.13
CA MET A 284 -19.16 11.49 11.98
C MET A 284 -18.76 10.03 11.79
N THR A 285 -19.70 9.25 11.29
CA THR A 285 -19.40 7.89 10.82
C THR A 285 -18.65 7.91 9.50
N VAL A 286 -18.05 6.77 9.16
CA VAL A 286 -17.42 6.53 7.86
C VAL A 286 -18.44 6.68 6.72
N GLU A 287 -19.69 6.24 6.93
CA GLU A 287 -20.79 6.37 5.98
C GLU A 287 -21.18 7.82 5.72
N GLU A 288 -21.42 8.60 6.77
CA GLU A 288 -21.74 10.03 6.65
C GLU A 288 -20.62 10.79 5.93
N THR A 289 -19.37 10.40 6.18
CA THR A 289 -18.21 10.99 5.49
C THR A 289 -18.23 10.67 3.99
N ALA A 290 -18.59 9.45 3.60
CA ALA A 290 -18.73 9.06 2.20
C ALA A 290 -19.82 9.87 1.49
N GLU A 291 -20.95 10.09 2.15
CA GLU A 291 -22.06 10.91 1.63
C GLU A 291 -21.64 12.36 1.39
N ILE A 292 -20.99 13.00 2.38
CA ILE A 292 -20.51 14.39 2.23
C ILE A 292 -19.47 14.52 1.12
N LEU A 293 -18.57 13.52 1.00
CA LEU A 293 -17.56 13.51 -0.05
C LEU A 293 -18.16 13.23 -1.44
N ASN A 294 -19.37 12.68 -1.51
CA ASN A 294 -19.95 12.09 -2.71
C ASN A 294 -19.00 11.06 -3.35
N GLU A 295 -18.46 10.18 -2.51
CA GLU A 295 -17.51 9.12 -2.87
C GLU A 295 -18.08 7.77 -2.46
N GLY A 296 -17.72 6.70 -3.18
CA GLY A 296 -18.18 5.35 -2.82
C GLY A 296 -17.69 4.95 -1.44
N LEU A 297 -18.57 4.37 -0.61
CA LEU A 297 -18.29 3.93 0.75
C LEU A 297 -17.00 3.08 0.85
N GLU A 298 -16.81 2.15 -0.08
CA GLU A 298 -15.60 1.31 -0.14
C GLU A 298 -14.30 2.11 -0.31
N ASN A 299 -14.31 3.19 -1.09
CA ASN A 299 -13.12 4.04 -1.25
C ASN A 299 -12.80 4.78 0.06
N VAL A 300 -13.85 5.21 0.77
CA VAL A 300 -13.75 5.92 2.05
C VAL A 300 -13.26 4.98 3.16
N ILE A 301 -13.79 3.76 3.22
CA ILE A 301 -13.29 2.67 4.08
C ILE A 301 -11.80 2.41 3.83
N GLN A 302 -11.38 2.32 2.56
CA GLN A 302 -9.97 2.12 2.21
C GLN A 302 -9.10 3.30 2.65
N GLY A 303 -9.60 4.53 2.50
CA GLY A 303 -8.91 5.74 2.96
C GLY A 303 -8.70 5.76 4.48
N PHE A 304 -9.74 5.45 5.26
CA PHE A 304 -9.63 5.36 6.72
C PHE A 304 -8.77 4.18 7.20
N SER A 305 -8.90 3.03 6.54
CA SER A 305 -8.05 1.85 6.79
C SER A 305 -6.58 2.21 6.59
N LEU A 306 -6.27 2.97 5.54
CA LEU A 306 -4.94 3.51 5.32
C LEU A 306 -4.54 4.49 6.43
N PHE A 307 -5.33 5.52 6.74
CA PHE A 307 -4.98 6.48 7.79
C PHE A 307 -4.67 5.79 9.13
N CYS A 308 -5.49 4.82 9.53
CA CYS A 308 -5.26 4.05 10.74
C CYS A 308 -3.97 3.23 10.67
N ARG A 309 -3.71 2.57 9.54
CA ARG A 309 -2.46 1.83 9.28
C ARG A 309 -1.21 2.70 9.35
N LEU A 310 -1.32 3.97 8.94
CA LEU A 310 -0.22 4.94 8.97
C LEU A 310 -0.03 5.57 10.35
N GLY A 311 -0.85 5.23 11.35
CA GLY A 311 -0.85 5.89 12.65
C GLY A 311 -1.40 7.31 12.62
N ILE A 312 -2.04 7.71 11.52
CA ILE A 312 -2.67 9.04 11.33
C ILE A 312 -4.11 9.02 11.85
N GLY A 313 -4.76 7.86 11.90
CA GLY A 313 -6.11 7.70 12.42
C GLY A 313 -6.20 6.69 13.56
N LYS A 314 -7.19 6.85 14.44
CA LYS A 314 -7.54 5.87 15.47
C LYS A 314 -9.05 5.65 15.46
N GLN A 315 -9.49 4.40 15.42
CA GLN A 315 -10.89 4.06 15.67
C GLN A 315 -11.18 4.30 17.16
N ILE A 316 -12.26 5.03 17.46
CA ILE A 316 -12.59 5.43 18.84
C ILE A 316 -13.76 4.67 19.46
N ASN A 317 -14.52 3.93 18.66
CA ASN A 317 -15.68 3.14 19.10
C ASN A 317 -15.43 1.62 19.07
N PHE A 318 -14.18 1.18 18.99
CA PHE A 318 -13.85 -0.25 19.03
C PHE A 318 -14.15 -0.84 20.42
N THR A 319 -14.84 -1.98 20.43
CA THR A 319 -15.15 -2.72 21.67
C THR A 319 -14.36 -4.01 21.71
N PHE A 320 -13.57 -4.20 22.77
CA PHE A 320 -12.86 -5.45 23.02
C PHE A 320 -13.87 -6.53 23.43
N LEU A 321 -13.99 -7.57 22.61
CA LEU A 321 -14.92 -8.68 22.84
C LEU A 321 -14.29 -9.78 23.70
N GLU A 322 -12.96 -9.84 23.75
CA GLU A 322 -12.17 -10.80 24.52
C GLU A 322 -11.24 -10.07 25.50
N PRO A 323 -10.69 -10.75 26.52
CA PRO A 323 -9.70 -10.16 27.42
C PRO A 323 -8.46 -9.69 26.65
N ILE A 324 -7.97 -8.50 27.01
CA ILE A 324 -6.71 -7.97 26.48
C ILE A 324 -5.55 -8.78 27.07
N HIS A 325 -4.66 -9.25 26.20
CA HIS A 325 -3.45 -9.94 26.62
C HIS A 325 -2.56 -8.99 27.41
N THR A 326 -2.05 -9.44 28.56
CA THR A 326 -1.36 -8.59 29.56
C THR A 326 -0.14 -7.83 29.02
N SER A 327 0.49 -8.30 27.94
CA SER A 327 1.59 -7.57 27.28
C SER A 327 1.16 -6.27 26.57
N TRP A 328 -0.14 -5.96 26.50
CA TRP A 328 -0.67 -4.71 25.94
C TRP A 328 -0.95 -3.61 26.98
N ASP A 329 -0.90 -3.91 28.28
CA ASP A 329 -1.35 -3.01 29.37
C ASP A 329 -0.62 -1.64 29.43
N GLN A 330 0.50 -1.49 28.72
CA GLN A 330 1.28 -0.24 28.63
C GLN A 330 1.48 0.26 27.18
N LYS A 331 0.71 -0.27 26.22
CA LYS A 331 0.96 -0.07 24.77
C LYS A 331 -0.19 0.59 24.01
N ASN A 332 -1.29 0.95 24.69
CA ASN A 332 -2.54 1.46 24.07
C ASN A 332 -2.79 2.96 24.18
#